data_AF-A0A820W6K9-F1
#
_entry.id   AF-A0A820W6K9-F1
#
_cell.length_a   1.000
_cell.length_b   1.000
_cell.length_c   1.000
_cell.angle_alpha   90.00
_cell.angle_beta   90.00
_cell.angle_gamma   90.00
#
_symmetry.space_group_name_H-M   'P 1'
#
loop_
_entity.id
_entity.type
_entity.pdbx_description
1 polymer ?
#
loop_
_entity_poly.entity_id
_entity_poly.type
_entity_poly.pdbx_seq_one_letter_code
_entity_poly.pdbx_strand_id
1 'polypeptide(L)'
;MEIDPVVQQRLTDADQTHLLGYWPELDDEQRIALLNDIIEVDFDRVKDAYDAIKTELATELNGEVNTHNDSKDKKAVVIDDIMEPIPDHMAGSINEASNEQIKDYRQQGLKAISEGSVCVLLLAGGQGTRLGV
;
A
#
# COMPACT_ATOMS: atom_id res chain seq x y z
N MET A 1 -21.85 -18.46 22.75
CA MET A 1 -21.41 -17.12 23.21
C MET A 1 -22.30 -16.04 22.56
N GLU A 2 -22.74 -15.03 23.32
CA GLU A 2 -23.47 -13.87 22.74
C GLU A 2 -22.48 -12.88 22.11
N ILE A 3 -22.95 -12.08 21.15
CA ILE A 3 -22.14 -11.03 20.50
C ILE A 3 -21.92 -9.89 21.50
N ASP A 4 -20.68 -9.41 21.63
CA ASP A 4 -20.39 -8.23 22.44
C ASP A 4 -21.11 -7.00 21.84
N PRO A 5 -21.98 -6.30 22.61
CA PRO A 5 -22.69 -5.11 22.14
C PRO A 5 -21.78 -4.01 21.59
N VAL A 6 -20.56 -3.90 22.12
CA VAL A 6 -19.56 -2.92 21.65
C VAL A 6 -19.11 -3.24 20.23
N VAL A 7 -18.87 -4.52 19.94
CA VAL A 7 -18.49 -4.98 18.60
C VAL A 7 -19.64 -4.79 17.63
N GLN A 8 -20.87 -5.10 18.05
CA GLN A 8 -22.06 -4.90 17.22
C GLN A 8 -22.28 -3.42 16.87
N GLN A 9 -22.09 -2.51 17.82
CA GLN A 9 -22.22 -1.08 17.57
C GLN A 9 -21.13 -0.57 16.62
N ARG A 10 -19.86 -0.96 16.85
CA ARG A 10 -18.74 -0.58 15.98
C ARG A 10 -18.95 -0.98 14.52
N LEU A 11 -19.41 -2.21 14.29
CA LEU A 11 -19.73 -2.68 12.95
C LEU A 11 -20.95 -1.98 12.35
N THR A 12 -21.90 -1.55 13.18
CA THR A 12 -23.05 -0.77 12.72
C THR A 12 -22.62 0.62 12.26
N ASP A 13 -21.76 1.30 13.02
CA ASP A 13 -21.25 2.62 12.67
C ASP A 13 -20.41 2.58 11.38
N ALA A 14 -19.68 1.47 11.16
CA ALA A 14 -18.88 1.23 9.97
C ALA A 14 -19.67 0.68 8.75
N ASP A 15 -20.96 0.37 8.91
CA ASP A 15 -21.79 -0.34 7.90
C ASP A 15 -21.21 -1.72 7.47
N GLN A 16 -20.63 -2.45 8.44
CA GLN A 16 -19.98 -3.75 8.26
C GLN A 16 -20.65 -4.88 9.06
N THR A 17 -21.92 -4.73 9.42
CA THR A 17 -22.67 -5.72 10.23
C THR A 17 -22.78 -7.10 9.57
N HIS A 18 -22.62 -7.17 8.25
CA HIS A 18 -22.64 -8.42 7.49
C HIS A 18 -21.54 -9.42 7.89
N LEU A 19 -20.45 -8.96 8.53
CA LEU A 19 -19.40 -9.83 9.06
C LEU A 19 -19.92 -10.82 10.14
N LEU A 20 -21.04 -10.50 10.80
CA LEU A 20 -21.69 -11.35 11.80
C LEU A 20 -22.84 -12.19 11.23
N GLY A 21 -23.03 -12.21 9.91
CA GLY A 21 -24.19 -12.84 9.26
C GLY A 21 -24.35 -14.34 9.56
N TYR A 22 -23.24 -15.05 9.79
CA TYR A 22 -23.22 -16.50 10.09
C TYR A 22 -22.88 -16.82 11.54
N TRP A 23 -22.94 -15.84 12.45
CA TRP A 23 -22.62 -16.02 13.88
C TRP A 23 -23.31 -17.22 14.56
N PRO A 24 -24.59 -17.56 14.25
CA PRO A 24 -25.25 -18.72 14.85
C PRO A 24 -24.62 -20.07 14.46
N GLU A 25 -23.94 -20.14 13.32
CA GLU A 25 -23.36 -21.36 12.76
C GLU A 25 -21.94 -21.63 13.30
N LEU A 26 -21.31 -20.64 13.92
CA LEU A 26 -19.96 -20.74 14.45
C LEU A 26 -19.91 -21.47 15.81
N ASP A 27 -18.89 -22.29 16.00
CA ASP A 27 -18.52 -22.78 17.33
C ASP A 27 -17.85 -21.69 18.17
N ASP A 28 -17.58 -21.98 19.45
CA ASP A 28 -17.02 -20.96 20.35
C ASP A 28 -15.56 -20.59 20.02
N GLU A 29 -14.78 -21.49 19.41
CA GLU A 29 -13.40 -21.20 18.99
C GLU A 29 -13.38 -20.26 17.79
N GLN A 30 -14.23 -20.55 16.79
CA GLN A 30 -14.44 -19.73 15.62
C GLN A 30 -14.98 -18.33 15.96
N ARG A 31 -15.89 -18.25 16.94
CA ARG A 31 -16.41 -16.96 17.43
C ARG A 31 -15.30 -16.12 18.06
N ILE A 32 -14.45 -16.71 18.88
CA ILE A 32 -13.31 -16.01 19.50
C ILE A 32 -12.34 -15.52 18.42
N ALA A 33 -11.99 -16.36 17.45
CA ALA A 33 -11.11 -15.98 16.35
C ALA A 33 -11.67 -14.79 15.54
N LEU A 34 -12.94 -14.87 15.13
CA LEU A 34 -13.62 -13.81 14.39
C LEU A 34 -13.66 -12.49 15.17
N LEU A 35 -13.96 -12.53 16.46
CA LEU A 35 -13.98 -11.31 17.29
C LEU A 35 -12.58 -10.68 17.40
N ASN A 36 -11.52 -11.48 17.54
CA ASN A 36 -10.15 -10.96 17.56
C ASN A 36 -9.81 -10.27 16.24
N ASP A 37 -10.12 -10.88 15.11
CA ASP A 37 -9.89 -10.29 13.79
C ASP A 37 -10.66 -8.97 13.63
N ILE A 38 -11.95 -8.94 14.02
CA ILE A 38 -12.78 -7.72 13.94
C ILE A 38 -12.21 -6.61 14.83
N ILE A 39 -11.65 -6.93 16.00
CA ILE A 39 -11.09 -5.93 16.91
C ILE A 39 -9.83 -5.29 16.31
N GLU A 40 -8.97 -6.07 15.66
CA GLU A 40 -7.71 -5.58 15.05
C GLU A 40 -7.93 -4.70 13.82
N VAL A 41 -9.03 -4.88 13.09
CA VAL A 41 -9.32 -4.11 11.87
C VAL A 41 -9.72 -2.68 12.21
N ASP A 42 -9.09 -1.71 11.57
CA ASP A 42 -9.52 -0.30 11.55
C ASP A 42 -10.49 -0.06 10.39
N PHE A 43 -11.79 -0.14 10.67
CA PHE A 43 -12.84 -0.04 9.65
C PHE A 43 -12.95 1.35 9.02
N ASP A 44 -12.66 2.42 9.77
CA ASP A 44 -12.69 3.78 9.25
C ASP A 44 -11.58 3.95 8.20
N ARG A 45 -10.36 3.51 8.52
CA ARG A 45 -9.24 3.52 7.58
C ARG A 45 -9.51 2.68 6.33
N VAL A 46 -10.12 1.49 6.49
CA VAL A 46 -10.48 0.64 5.34
C VAL A 46 -11.48 1.34 4.44
N LYS A 47 -12.50 1.98 5.02
CA LYS A 47 -13.52 2.73 4.29
C LYS A 47 -12.91 3.92 3.55
N ASP A 48 -12.09 4.72 4.21
CA ASP A 48 -11.41 5.87 3.60
C ASP A 48 -10.52 5.44 2.42
N ALA A 49 -9.77 4.34 2.57
CA ALA A 49 -8.96 3.79 1.49
C ALA A 49 -9.82 3.28 0.32
N TYR A 50 -10.91 2.59 0.62
CA TYR A 50 -11.84 2.10 -0.40
C TYR A 50 -12.49 3.24 -1.18
N ASP A 51 -12.98 4.27 -0.49
CA ASP A 51 -13.63 5.42 -1.11
C ASP A 51 -12.64 6.21 -1.97
N ALA A 52 -11.40 6.41 -1.50
CA ALA A 52 -10.35 7.06 -2.28
C ALA A 52 -10.07 6.32 -3.61
N ILE A 53 -9.87 5.00 -3.54
CA ILE A 53 -9.61 4.17 -4.74
C ILE A 53 -10.82 4.18 -5.68
N LYS A 54 -12.04 4.06 -5.13
CA LYS A 54 -13.27 4.06 -5.92
C LYS A 54 -13.47 5.38 -6.65
N THR A 55 -13.19 6.51 -6.00
CA THR A 55 -13.28 7.85 -6.59
C THR A 55 -12.23 8.03 -7.70
N GLU A 56 -10.99 7.61 -7.48
CA GLU A 56 -9.91 7.67 -8.48
C GLU A 56 -10.25 6.84 -9.72
N LEU A 57 -10.68 5.60 -9.53
CA LEU A 57 -11.07 4.72 -10.63
C LEU A 57 -12.28 5.27 -11.41
N ALA A 58 -13.25 5.88 -10.73
CA ALA A 58 -14.40 6.51 -11.38
C ALA A 58 -14.02 7.76 -12.19
N THR A 59 -12.99 8.50 -11.77
CA THR A 59 -12.49 9.68 -12.51
C THR A 59 -11.69 9.28 -13.75
N GLU A 60 -10.91 8.20 -13.67
CA GLU A 60 -10.22 7.62 -14.83
C GLU A 60 -11.19 7.10 -15.91
N LEU A 61 -12.24 6.38 -15.50
CA LEU A 61 -13.24 5.79 -16.41
C LEU A 61 -14.12 6.83 -17.11
N ASN A 62 -14.38 7.97 -16.46
CA ASN A 62 -15.19 9.05 -17.02
C ASN A 62 -14.36 10.09 -17.80
N GLY A 63 -13.04 9.93 -17.87
CA GLY A 63 -12.14 10.84 -18.59
C GLY A 63 -12.06 12.26 -18.00
N GLU A 64 -12.65 12.49 -16.82
CA GLU A 64 -12.62 13.77 -16.13
C GLU A 64 -11.50 13.74 -15.08
N VAL A 65 -10.32 14.20 -15.49
CA VAL A 65 -9.29 14.60 -14.54
C VAL A 65 -9.81 15.83 -13.78
N ASN A 66 -10.27 15.61 -12.56
CA ASN A 66 -10.60 16.66 -11.61
C ASN A 66 -9.32 17.43 -11.24
N THR A 67 -8.94 18.40 -12.07
CA THR A 67 -8.15 19.52 -11.56
C THR A 67 -9.11 20.43 -10.82
N HIS A 68 -9.03 20.45 -9.49
CA HIS A 68 -9.54 21.58 -8.73
C HIS A 68 -8.77 22.83 -9.15
N ASN A 69 -9.25 23.53 -10.18
CA ASN A 69 -9.12 24.96 -10.36
C ASN A 69 -9.97 25.43 -11.55
N ASP A 70 -10.75 26.46 -11.26
CA ASP A 70 -11.81 27.08 -12.04
C ASP A 70 -11.28 27.79 -13.32
N SER A 71 -10.80 27.04 -14.30
CA SER A 71 -10.27 27.61 -15.56
C SER A 71 -10.46 26.64 -16.74
N LYS A 72 -11.42 26.98 -17.61
CA LYS A 72 -11.96 26.21 -18.74
C LYS A 72 -11.00 25.77 -19.86
N ASP A 73 -9.67 25.93 -19.73
CA ASP A 73 -8.75 25.76 -20.87
C ASP A 73 -7.54 24.84 -20.62
N LYS A 74 -7.52 24.03 -19.55
CA LYS A 74 -6.42 23.08 -19.34
C LYS A 74 -6.84 21.67 -19.74
N LYS A 75 -6.45 21.28 -20.97
CA LYS A 75 -6.40 19.88 -21.40
C LYS A 75 -5.74 19.06 -20.29
N ALA A 76 -6.44 18.05 -19.77
CA ALA A 76 -5.90 17.15 -18.77
C ALA A 76 -4.50 16.67 -19.22
N VAL A 77 -3.49 16.96 -18.42
CA VAL A 77 -2.13 16.54 -18.72
C VAL A 77 -2.09 15.03 -18.55
N VAL A 78 -1.94 14.29 -19.65
CA VAL A 78 -1.69 12.85 -19.60
C VAL A 78 -0.32 12.69 -18.95
N ILE A 79 -0.23 11.89 -17.88
CA ILE A 79 1.01 11.73 -17.11
C ILE A 79 2.17 11.32 -18.05
N ASP A 80 1.88 10.45 -19.02
CA ASP A 80 2.84 10.01 -20.04
C ASP A 80 3.44 11.19 -20.84
N ASP A 81 2.68 12.26 -21.08
CA ASP A 81 3.13 13.44 -21.85
C ASP A 81 4.14 14.31 -21.09
N ILE A 82 4.28 14.10 -19.77
CA ILE A 82 5.20 14.86 -18.90
C ILE A 82 6.31 14.00 -18.27
N MET A 83 6.38 12.72 -18.63
CA MET A 83 7.47 11.85 -18.18
C MET A 83 8.75 12.13 -18.98
N GLU A 84 9.85 12.40 -18.27
CA GLU A 84 11.19 12.59 -18.85
C GLU A 84 12.19 11.63 -18.18
N PRO A 85 13.34 11.32 -18.83
CA PRO A 85 14.39 10.51 -18.21
C PRO A 85 14.94 11.16 -16.94
N ILE A 86 15.41 10.32 -16.01
CA ILE A 86 16.15 10.79 -14.84
C ILE A 86 17.44 11.49 -15.32
N PRO A 87 17.78 12.68 -14.82
CA PRO A 87 19.00 13.38 -15.21
C PRO A 87 20.28 12.56 -14.98
N ASP A 88 21.23 12.63 -15.92
CA ASP A 88 22.46 11.82 -15.92
C ASP A 88 23.27 11.92 -14.62
N HIS A 89 23.31 13.09 -13.99
CA HIS A 89 24.06 13.29 -12.74
C HIS A 89 23.43 12.58 -11.52
N MET A 90 22.20 12.09 -11.63
CA MET A 90 21.50 11.34 -10.58
C MET A 90 21.54 9.82 -10.78
N ALA A 91 21.98 9.36 -11.96
CA ALA A 91 22.04 7.95 -12.32
C ALA A 91 23.49 7.49 -12.53
N GLY A 92 23.85 6.35 -11.95
CA GLY A 92 25.15 5.71 -12.14
C GLY A 92 25.02 4.36 -12.82
N SER A 93 25.94 4.05 -13.73
CA SER A 93 26.02 2.75 -14.43
C SER A 93 27.33 2.04 -14.11
N ILE A 94 27.25 0.77 -13.71
CA ILE A 94 28.45 -0.06 -13.48
C ILE A 94 29.23 -0.26 -14.78
N ASN A 95 28.54 -0.31 -15.93
CA ASN A 95 29.18 -0.53 -17.23
C ASN A 95 29.92 0.69 -17.75
N GLU A 96 29.58 1.89 -17.27
CA GLU A 96 30.17 3.17 -17.70
C GLU A 96 31.17 3.73 -16.67
N ALA A 97 31.17 3.19 -15.46
CA ALA A 97 32.08 3.59 -14.40
C ALA A 97 33.50 3.05 -14.63
N SER A 98 34.51 3.87 -14.33
CA SER A 98 35.91 3.45 -14.29
C SER A 98 36.17 2.45 -13.16
N ASN A 99 37.24 1.67 -13.31
CA ASN A 99 37.69 0.73 -12.27
C ASN A 99 38.03 1.46 -10.96
N GLU A 100 38.56 2.69 -11.04
CA GLU A 100 38.84 3.53 -9.88
C GLU A 100 37.56 3.90 -9.12
N GLN A 101 36.51 4.34 -9.84
CA GLN A 101 35.21 4.68 -9.23
C GLN A 101 34.56 3.47 -8.56
N ILE A 102 34.59 2.30 -9.21
CA ILE A 102 34.02 1.06 -8.65
C ILE A 102 34.74 0.68 -7.35
N LYS A 103 36.07 0.80 -7.31
CA LYS A 103 36.86 0.52 -6.11
C LYS A 103 36.53 1.49 -4.98
N ASP A 104 36.42 2.78 -5.28
CA ASP A 104 36.08 3.81 -4.31
C ASP A 104 34.68 3.56 -3.71
N TYR A 105 33.66 3.32 -4.53
CA TYR A 105 32.31 3.00 -4.06
C TYR A 105 32.28 1.76 -3.15
N ARG A 106 33.02 0.71 -3.52
CA ARG A 106 33.13 -0.50 -2.70
C ARG A 106 33.78 -0.20 -1.35
N GLN A 107 34.85 0.60 -1.33
CA GLN A 107 35.53 0.97 -0.10
C GLN A 107 34.62 1.80 0.82
N GLN A 108 33.89 2.77 0.26
CA GLN A 108 32.93 3.57 1.03
C GLN A 108 31.81 2.71 1.63
N GLY A 109 31.23 1.79 0.84
CA GLY A 109 30.21 0.87 1.31
C GLY A 109 30.70 -0.05 2.44
N LEU A 110 31.89 -0.64 2.29
CA LEU A 110 32.49 -1.47 3.34
C LEU A 110 32.82 -0.68 4.61
N LYS A 111 33.25 0.57 4.47
CA LYS A 111 33.47 1.46 5.61
C LYS A 111 32.15 1.70 6.36
N ALA A 112 31.08 2.05 5.67
CA ALA A 112 29.76 2.26 6.28
C ALA A 112 29.25 1.00 7.00
N ILE A 113 29.48 -0.19 6.42
CA ILE A 113 29.19 -1.47 7.08
C ILE A 113 30.01 -1.63 8.36
N SER A 114 31.33 -1.36 8.30
CA SER A 114 32.21 -1.47 9.47
C SER A 114 31.87 -0.49 10.61
N GLU A 115 31.26 0.64 10.26
CA GLU A 115 30.78 1.66 11.19
C GLU A 115 29.36 1.35 11.72
N GLY A 116 28.76 0.22 11.33
CA GLY A 116 27.41 -0.16 11.76
C GLY A 116 26.30 0.73 11.20
N SER A 117 26.58 1.45 10.10
CA SER A 117 25.66 2.45 9.51
C SER A 117 24.80 1.88 8.37
N VAL A 118 24.76 0.56 8.21
CA VAL A 118 24.01 -0.12 7.14
C VAL A 118 23.09 -1.19 7.73
N CYS A 119 21.83 -1.19 7.30
CA CYS A 119 20.87 -2.26 7.55
C CYS A 119 20.23 -2.73 6.23
N VAL A 120 19.62 -3.91 6.25
CA VAL A 120 18.90 -4.49 5.09
C VAL A 120 17.44 -4.65 5.46
N LEU A 121 16.54 -4.10 4.64
CA LEU A 121 15.11 -4.36 4.69
C LEU A 121 14.74 -5.37 3.59
N LEU A 122 14.49 -6.61 3.99
CA LEU A 122 14.05 -7.65 3.06
C LEU A 122 12.53 -7.61 2.90
N LEU A 123 12.06 -7.23 1.71
CA LEU A 123 10.65 -7.35 1.35
C LEU A 123 10.34 -8.79 0.93
N ALA A 124 10.14 -9.67 1.90
CA ALA A 124 9.78 -11.09 1.70
C ALA A 124 8.29 -11.38 1.98
N GLY A 125 7.44 -10.35 1.92
CA GLY A 125 5.99 -10.52 1.94
C GLY A 125 5.48 -11.06 0.59
N GLY A 126 4.34 -11.73 0.63
CA GLY A 126 3.68 -12.25 -0.57
C GLY A 126 3.11 -13.65 -0.32
N GLN A 127 1.88 -13.87 -0.77
CA GLN A 127 1.15 -15.12 -0.55
C GLN A 127 1.70 -16.34 -1.30
N GLY A 128 2.65 -16.17 -2.22
CA GLY A 128 3.21 -17.28 -3.00
C GLY A 128 2.22 -18.00 -3.92
N THR A 129 1.02 -17.46 -4.15
CA THR A 129 -0.08 -18.13 -4.89
C THR A 129 0.27 -18.55 -6.31
N ARG A 130 1.24 -17.89 -6.95
CA ARG A 130 1.72 -18.27 -8.29
C ARG A 130 2.68 -19.48 -8.27
N LEU A 131 3.12 -19.94 -7.11
CA LEU A 131 4.05 -21.06 -6.94
C LEU A 131 3.35 -22.42 -6.79
N GLY A 132 2.02 -22.43 -6.60
CA GLY A 132 1.21 -23.66 -6.66
C GLY A 132 1.46 -24.68 -5.55
N VAL A 133 1.94 -24.23 -4.39
CA VAL A 133 2.04 -25.01 -3.15
C VAL A 133 0.80 -24.85 -2.29
#